data_AF-A0A520H1M9-F1
#
_entry.id   AF-A0A520H1M9-F1
#
_cell.length_a   1.000
_cell.length_b   1.000
_cell.length_c   1.000
_cell.angle_alpha   90.00
_cell.angle_beta   90.00
_cell.angle_gamma   90.00
#
_symmetry.space_group_name_H-M   'P 1'
#
loop_
_entity.id
_entity.type
_entity.pdbx_description
1 polymer ?
#
loop_
_entity_poly.entity_id
_entity_poly.type
_entity_poly.pdbx_seq_one_letter_code
_entity_poly.pdbx_strand_id
1 'polypeptide(L)'
;MNIAVSTQALSGTASSRGVPGPARPSEAAHIIRDDAEAIRVAHALAASIREGASERDLAHARPLAELDRFSQSGLWSINVPREHGGPEVSYRTLAQVIAIVAAADPSIAQ
;
A
#
# COMPACT_ATOMS: atom_id res chain seq x y z
N MET A 1 -49.60 7.20 -19.50
CA MET A 1 -49.64 6.63 -18.14
C MET A 1 -48.48 7.27 -17.41
N ASN A 2 -48.75 8.34 -16.66
CA ASN A 2 -47.72 9.27 -16.19
C ASN A 2 -47.60 9.09 -14.68
N ILE A 3 -46.48 8.51 -14.22
CA ILE A 3 -46.21 8.41 -12.80
C ILE A 3 -45.63 9.75 -12.36
N ALA A 4 -46.40 10.49 -11.56
CA ALA A 4 -45.92 11.67 -10.85
C ALA A 4 -44.95 11.24 -9.75
N VAL A 5 -43.67 11.60 -9.87
CA VAL A 5 -42.71 11.45 -8.78
C VAL A 5 -42.82 12.67 -7.88
N SER A 6 -43.34 12.47 -6.67
CA SER A 6 -43.45 13.54 -5.67
C SER A 6 -42.07 14.03 -5.23
N THR A 7 -41.81 15.31 -5.46
CA THR A 7 -40.64 16.05 -5.00
C THR A 7 -40.80 16.39 -3.52
N GLN A 8 -40.62 15.44 -2.61
CA GLN A 8 -40.57 15.79 -1.19
C GLN A 8 -39.62 14.90 -0.38
N ALA A 9 -38.74 15.59 0.34
CA ALA A 9 -37.81 15.11 1.36
C ALA A 9 -36.49 14.47 0.89
N LEU A 10 -35.66 15.24 0.17
CA LEU A 10 -34.20 15.17 0.41
C LEU A 10 -33.86 16.06 1.62
N SER A 11 -34.46 15.76 2.77
CA SER A 11 -34.03 16.33 4.04
C SER A 11 -32.71 15.65 4.39
N GLY A 12 -31.62 16.42 4.32
CA GLY A 12 -30.26 15.97 4.55
C GLY A 12 -30.15 15.18 5.86
N THR A 13 -29.96 13.87 5.72
CA THR A 13 -29.49 13.04 6.82
C THR A 13 -28.00 13.29 6.99
N ALA A 14 -27.60 13.54 8.24
CA ALA A 14 -26.24 13.85 8.65
C ALA A 14 -25.22 12.94 7.93
N SER A 15 -24.17 13.55 7.36
CA SER A 15 -23.01 12.82 6.84
C SER A 15 -22.50 11.90 7.95
N SER A 16 -22.76 10.60 7.84
CA SER A 16 -22.19 9.61 8.75
C SER A 16 -20.69 9.70 8.56
N ARG A 17 -19.99 10.31 9.51
CA ARG A 17 -18.52 10.37 9.49
C ARG A 17 -18.03 8.93 9.37
N GLY A 18 -17.44 8.60 8.21
CA GLY A 18 -16.98 7.25 7.91
C GLY A 18 -15.99 6.76 8.97
N VAL A 19 -15.77 5.45 9.02
CA VAL A 19 -14.77 4.86 9.92
C VAL A 19 -13.43 5.57 9.72
N PRO A 20 -12.84 6.16 10.77
CA PRO A 20 -11.53 6.82 10.65
C PRO A 20 -10.50 5.81 10.13
N GLY A 21 -9.74 6.22 9.11
CA GLY A 21 -8.61 5.43 8.62
C GLY A 21 -7.50 5.31 9.67
N PRO A 22 -6.50 4.44 9.42
CA PRO A 22 -5.32 4.38 10.27
C PRO A 22 -4.61 5.73 10.34
N ALA A 23 -3.85 5.95 11.42
CA ALA A 23 -3.06 7.16 11.58
C ALA A 23 -2.06 7.27 10.42
N ARG A 24 -1.91 8.47 9.85
CA ARG A 24 -0.90 8.70 8.83
C ARG A 24 0.49 8.73 9.48
N PRO A 25 1.51 8.15 8.83
CA PRO A 25 2.89 8.37 9.23
C PRO A 25 3.23 9.87 9.24
N SER A 26 4.05 10.29 10.20
CA SER A 26 4.51 11.69 10.34
C SER A 26 5.68 12.02 9.42
N GLU A 27 6.41 11.01 8.97
CA GLU A 27 7.59 11.15 8.13
C GLU A 27 7.25 10.91 6.66
N ALA A 28 7.96 11.62 5.78
CA ALA A 28 7.87 11.40 4.35
C ALA A 28 8.52 10.06 4.00
N ALA A 29 7.87 9.31 3.10
CA ALA A 29 8.42 8.05 2.61
C ALA A 29 9.75 8.28 1.86
N HIS A 30 10.62 7.27 1.93
CA HIS A 30 11.86 7.25 1.18
C HIS A 30 11.59 7.30 -0.33
N ILE A 31 12.42 8.03 -1.07
CA ILE A 31 12.35 8.09 -2.54
C ILE A 31 13.49 7.23 -3.09
N ILE A 32 13.12 6.12 -3.71
CA ILE A 32 14.05 5.24 -4.41
C ILE A 32 14.55 5.95 -5.67
N ARG A 33 15.84 5.80 -6.00
CA ARG A 33 16.47 6.53 -7.12
C ARG A 33 16.69 5.65 -8.34
N ASP A 34 16.97 4.37 -8.11
CA ASP A 34 17.35 3.42 -9.16
C ASP A 34 16.95 1.97 -8.84
N ASP A 35 17.09 1.12 -9.85
CA ASP A 35 16.77 -0.30 -9.79
C ASP A 35 17.55 -1.05 -8.69
N ALA A 36 18.83 -0.73 -8.51
CA ALA A 36 19.67 -1.41 -7.55
C ALA A 36 19.27 -1.07 -6.11
N GLU A 37 18.89 0.18 -5.85
CA GLU A 37 18.31 0.63 -4.59
C GLU A 37 16.98 -0.05 -4.31
N ALA A 38 16.09 -0.16 -5.31
CA ALA A 38 14.81 -0.87 -5.15
C ALA A 38 15.02 -2.31 -4.67
N ILE A 39 15.96 -3.04 -5.27
CA ILE A 39 16.28 -4.41 -4.87
C ILE A 39 16.86 -4.48 -3.45
N ARG A 40 17.79 -3.58 -3.08
CA ARG A 40 18.35 -3.53 -1.73
C ARG A 40 17.27 -3.27 -0.67
N VAL A 41 16.40 -2.29 -0.93
CA VAL A 41 15.29 -1.93 -0.03
C VAL A 41 14.30 -3.08 0.08
N ALA A 42 13.96 -3.75 -1.02
CA ALA A 42 13.10 -4.93 -1.00
C ALA A 42 13.66 -6.06 -0.13
N HIS A 43 14.95 -6.36 -0.22
CA HIS A 43 15.59 -7.36 0.65
C HIS A 43 15.59 -6.95 2.12
N ALA A 44 15.86 -5.68 2.43
CA ALA A 44 15.82 -5.18 3.80
C ALA A 44 14.40 -5.26 4.39
N LEU A 45 13.39 -4.87 3.61
CA LEU A 45 11.99 -4.97 4.01
C LEU A 45 11.59 -6.44 4.22
N ALA A 46 11.90 -7.31 3.27
CA ALA A 46 11.62 -8.73 3.33
C ALA A 46 12.21 -9.40 4.58
N ALA A 47 13.43 -9.03 4.98
CA ALA A 47 14.02 -9.50 6.22
C ALA A 47 13.22 -9.06 7.46
N SER A 48 12.69 -7.83 7.45
CA SER A 48 11.97 -7.24 8.58
C SER A 48 10.52 -7.72 8.76
N ILE A 49 9.87 -8.20 7.69
CA ILE A 49 8.46 -8.63 7.71
C ILE A 49 8.29 -10.14 7.71
N ARG A 50 9.35 -10.90 7.38
CA ARG A 50 9.32 -12.38 7.36
C ARG A 50 8.91 -12.97 8.71
N GLU A 51 9.41 -12.40 9.80
CA GLU A 51 9.05 -12.84 11.14
C GLU A 51 7.58 -12.53 11.43
N GLY A 52 6.85 -13.53 11.92
CA GLY A 52 5.42 -13.44 12.20
C GLY A 52 4.50 -13.51 10.97
N ALA A 53 5.01 -13.62 9.74
CA ALA A 53 4.19 -13.66 8.53
C ALA A 53 3.16 -14.81 8.55
N SER A 54 3.62 -16.04 8.83
CA SER A 54 2.72 -17.20 8.91
C SER A 54 1.69 -17.09 10.03
N GLU A 55 2.07 -16.53 11.18
CA GLU A 55 1.18 -16.35 12.32
C GLU A 55 0.11 -15.29 12.03
N ARG A 56 0.50 -14.16 11.43
CA ARG A 56 -0.43 -13.11 11.00
C ARG A 56 -1.45 -13.63 10.00
N ASP A 57 -1.00 -14.42 9.03
CA ASP A 57 -1.85 -15.01 8.01
C ASP A 57 -2.88 -15.97 8.63
N LEU A 58 -2.42 -16.90 9.48
CA LEU A 58 -3.30 -17.83 10.20
C LEU A 58 -4.32 -17.10 11.09
N ALA A 59 -3.87 -16.07 11.80
CA ALA A 59 -4.72 -15.31 12.71
C ALA A 59 -5.62 -14.29 12.00
N HIS A 60 -5.52 -14.14 10.67
CA HIS A 60 -6.17 -13.06 9.91
C HIS A 60 -5.91 -11.68 10.52
N ALA A 61 -4.69 -11.49 11.05
CA ALA A 61 -4.30 -10.28 11.73
C ALA A 61 -4.08 -9.15 10.71
N ARG A 62 -4.47 -7.92 11.07
CA ARG A 62 -4.30 -6.75 10.20
C ARG A 62 -2.84 -6.29 10.26
N PRO A 63 -2.07 -6.33 9.16
CA PRO A 63 -0.63 -6.06 9.20
C PRO A 63 -0.33 -4.56 9.06
N LEU A 64 -0.88 -3.74 9.96
CA LEU A 64 -0.76 -2.29 9.88
C LEU A 64 0.70 -1.84 9.97
N ALA A 65 1.48 -2.43 10.87
CA ALA A 65 2.87 -2.06 11.06
C ALA A 65 3.74 -2.43 9.84
N GLU A 66 3.48 -3.58 9.22
CA GLU A 66 4.18 -4.04 8.03
C GLU A 66 3.81 -3.20 6.81
N LEU A 67 2.53 -2.82 6.67
CA LEU A 67 2.07 -1.90 5.64
C LEU A 67 2.67 -0.51 5.79
N ASP A 68 2.80 -0.01 7.03
CA ASP A 68 3.46 1.26 7.29
C ASP A 68 4.95 1.18 6.90
N ARG A 69 5.65 0.10 7.26
CA ARG A 69 7.05 -0.12 6.85
C ARG A 69 7.19 -0.21 5.33
N PHE A 70 6.32 -0.96 4.66
CA PHE A 70 6.31 -1.02 3.19
C PHE A 70 6.09 0.38 2.61
N SER A 71 5.13 1.12 3.15
CA SER A 71 4.80 2.46 2.67
C SER A 71 5.96 3.43 2.84
N GLN A 72 6.67 3.37 3.97
CA GLN A 72 7.83 4.21 4.24
C GLN A 72 9.07 3.82 3.43
N SER A 73 9.15 2.58 2.94
CA SER A 73 10.29 2.11 2.15
C SER A 73 10.40 2.77 0.76
N GLY A 74 9.33 3.38 0.27
CA GLY A 74 9.26 3.95 -1.09
C GLY A 74 8.87 2.96 -2.18
N LEU A 75 8.75 1.67 -1.86
CA LEU A 75 8.50 0.61 -2.84
C LEU A 75 7.15 0.75 -3.57
N TRP A 76 6.14 1.41 -3.00
CA TRP A 76 4.87 1.69 -3.68
C TRP A 76 5.02 2.57 -4.93
N SER A 77 6.06 3.41 -4.97
CA SER A 77 6.25 4.40 -6.02
C SER A 77 7.16 3.94 -7.15
N ILE A 78 7.74 2.73 -7.11
CA ILE A 78 8.86 2.37 -7.99
C ILE A 78 8.56 2.42 -9.49
N ASN A 79 7.29 2.25 -9.88
CA ASN A 79 6.84 2.35 -11.27
C ASN A 79 6.21 3.71 -11.62
N VAL A 80 6.28 4.69 -10.72
CA VAL A 80 5.82 6.05 -11.01
C VAL A 80 6.82 6.71 -11.99
N PRO A 81 6.34 7.33 -13.09
CA PRO A 81 7.20 8.05 -14.02
C PRO A 81 8.04 9.14 -13.37
N ARG A 82 9.24 9.40 -13.92
CA ARG A 82 10.16 10.43 -13.39
C ARG A 82 9.57 11.84 -13.45
N GLU A 83 8.74 12.12 -14.46
CA GLU A 83 8.01 13.39 -14.58
C GLU A 83 7.02 13.65 -13.42
N HIS A 84 6.65 12.60 -12.68
CA HIS A 84 5.81 12.69 -11.48
C HIS A 84 6.62 12.53 -10.18
N GLY A 85 7.95 12.57 -10.26
CA GLY A 85 8.86 12.44 -9.11
C GLY A 85 9.14 11.00 -8.69
N GLY A 86 8.75 10.01 -9.50
CA GLY A 86 9.00 8.60 -9.22
C GLY A 86 10.32 8.07 -9.77
N PRO A 87 10.70 6.83 -9.40
CA PRO A 87 11.96 6.23 -9.81
C PRO A 87 11.92 5.65 -11.23
N GLU A 88 10.73 5.37 -11.76
CA GLU A 88 10.50 4.74 -13.07
C GLU A 88 11.47 3.57 -13.34
N VAL A 89 11.49 2.60 -12.42
CA VAL A 89 12.37 1.42 -12.53
C VAL A 89 11.93 0.53 -13.67
N SER A 90 12.83 -0.35 -14.14
CA SER A 90 12.47 -1.32 -15.17
C SER A 90 11.42 -2.33 -14.69
N TYR A 91 10.59 -2.82 -15.60
CA TYR A 91 9.63 -3.92 -15.30
C TYR A 91 10.32 -5.19 -14.80
N ARG A 92 11.57 -5.45 -15.22
CA ARG A 92 12.40 -6.53 -14.68
C ARG A 92 12.58 -6.35 -13.17
N THR A 93 12.96 -5.16 -12.75
CA THR A 93 13.17 -4.83 -11.34
C THR A 93 11.86 -4.86 -10.56
N LEU A 94 10.77 -4.33 -11.11
CA LEU A 94 9.45 -4.42 -10.50
C LEU A 94 9.05 -5.87 -10.19
N ALA A 95 9.17 -6.76 -11.19
CA ALA A 95 8.85 -8.18 -11.01
C ALA A 95 9.75 -8.83 -9.94
N GLN A 96 11.03 -8.47 -9.90
CA GLN A 96 11.97 -8.99 -8.91
C GLN A 96 11.66 -8.49 -7.50
N VAL A 97 11.29 -7.21 -7.32
CA VAL A 97 10.85 -6.65 -6.03
C VAL A 97 9.62 -7.42 -5.52
N ILE A 98 8.61 -7.61 -6.36
CA ILE A 98 7.39 -8.35 -6.00
C ILE A 98 7.76 -9.77 -5.55
N ALA A 99 8.62 -10.47 -6.30
CA ALA A 99 9.06 -11.81 -5.94
C ALA A 99 9.80 -11.86 -4.59
N ILE A 100 10.66 -10.88 -4.30
CA ILE A 100 11.38 -10.78 -3.02
C ILE A 100 10.42 -10.59 -1.85
N VAL A 101 9.46 -9.66 -1.98
CA VAL A 101 8.48 -9.37 -0.92
C VAL A 101 7.53 -10.54 -0.72
N ALA A 102 7.00 -11.12 -1.80
CA ALA A 102 6.10 -12.28 -1.72
C ALA A 102 6.76 -13.50 -1.09
N ALA A 103 8.06 -13.71 -1.31
CA ALA A 103 8.82 -14.78 -0.67
C ALA A 103 9.06 -14.58 0.84
N ALA A 104 8.78 -13.39 1.37
CA ALA A 104 8.80 -13.10 2.80
C ALA A 104 7.40 -13.10 3.41
N ASP A 105 6.45 -12.44 2.77
CA ASP A 105 5.06 -12.35 3.21
C ASP A 105 4.14 -12.18 1.97
N PRO A 106 3.48 -13.25 1.50
CA PRO A 106 2.56 -13.18 0.36
C PRO A 106 1.39 -12.23 0.58
N SER A 107 0.92 -12.08 1.82
CA SER A 107 -0.24 -11.26 2.17
C SER A 107 0.07 -9.76 2.08
N ILE A 108 1.34 -9.37 2.21
CA ILE A 108 1.82 -8.00 1.96
C ILE A 108 2.04 -7.71 0.47
N ALA A 109 2.35 -8.74 -0.33
CA ALA A 109 2.73 -8.56 -1.73
C ALA A 109 1.56 -8.46 -2.72
N GLN A 110 0.31 -8.65 -2.26
CA GLN A 110 -0.92 -8.55 -3.07
C GLN A 110 -1.49 -7.13 -3.11
#